data_AF-A0A2N1ME29-F1
#
_entry.id   AF-A0A2N1ME29-F1
#
_cell.length_a   1.000
_cell.length_b   1.000
_cell.length_c   1.000
_cell.angle_alpha   90.00
_cell.angle_beta   90.00
_cell.angle_gamma   90.00
#
_symmetry.space_group_name_H-M   'P 1'
#
loop_
_entity.id
_entity.type
_entity.pdbx_description
1 polymer ?
#
loop_
_entity_poly.entity_id
_entity_poly.type
_entity_poly.pdbx_seq_one_letter_code
_entity_poly.pdbx_strand_id
1 'polypeptide(L)'
;MEFLWREFLRLYLFLRQDHITDEEIDSFEQAAKSWILKFCEPTVGKSNSTNQKRGMFNPTDITPYMHILTCHIPQFLHILKSKDLQFRHFSTSSLEKKNHMHVRIFFGATTMGGGNKANSVVHDILIYENRQLYFLMNDTPKSIVQKTIVLKE
;
A
#
# COMPACT_ATOMS: atom_id res chain seq x y z
N MET A 1 -16.81 -15.33 -11.30
CA MET A 1 -16.39 -14.03 -10.73
C MET A 1 -15.78 -14.18 -9.33
N GLU A 2 -16.45 -14.83 -8.38
CA GLU A 2 -15.93 -15.01 -7.01
C GLU A 2 -14.51 -15.62 -6.95
N PHE A 3 -14.25 -16.65 -7.75
CA PHE A 3 -12.92 -17.27 -7.86
C PHE A 3 -11.81 -16.26 -8.20
N LEU A 4 -12.03 -15.36 -9.16
CA LEU A 4 -11.02 -14.36 -9.54
C LEU A 4 -10.68 -13.45 -8.37
N TRP A 5 -11.69 -12.99 -7.64
CA TRP A 5 -11.50 -12.08 -6.52
C TRP A 5 -10.80 -12.77 -5.36
N ARG A 6 -11.15 -14.04 -5.09
CA ARG A 6 -10.50 -14.82 -4.04
C ARG A 6 -9.03 -15.09 -4.36
N GLU A 7 -8.72 -15.51 -5.58
CA GLU A 7 -7.33 -15.73 -5.98
C GLU A 7 -6.56 -14.41 -6.08
N PHE A 8 -7.17 -13.33 -6.56
CA PHE A 8 -6.55 -12.00 -6.55
C PHE A 8 -6.23 -11.55 -5.11
N LEU A 9 -7.15 -11.72 -4.17
CA LEU A 9 -6.93 -11.39 -2.76
C LEU A 9 -5.78 -12.22 -2.18
N ARG A 10 -5.71 -13.51 -2.51
CA ARG A 10 -4.60 -14.38 -2.09
C ARG A 10 -3.25 -13.86 -2.62
N LEU A 11 -3.17 -13.54 -3.91
CA LEU A 11 -1.97 -12.96 -4.52
C LEU A 11 -1.61 -11.61 -3.86
N TYR A 12 -2.59 -10.76 -3.60
CA TYR A 12 -2.38 -9.47 -2.95
C TYR A 12 -1.84 -9.62 -1.51
N LEU A 13 -2.41 -10.54 -0.72
CA LEU A 13 -1.98 -10.79 0.65
C LEU A 13 -0.56 -11.36 0.70
N PHE A 14 -0.16 -12.16 -0.28
CA PHE A 14 1.22 -12.65 -0.41
C PHE A 14 2.24 -11.50 -0.49
N LEU A 15 1.94 -10.44 -1.25
CA LEU A 15 2.82 -9.26 -1.37
C LEU A 15 3.00 -8.47 -0.06
N ARG A 16 2.18 -8.77 0.96
CA ARG A 16 2.26 -8.15 2.29
C ARG A 16 3.00 -8.99 3.31
N GLN A 17 3.44 -10.19 2.93
CA GLN A 17 4.18 -11.07 3.83
C GLN A 17 5.60 -10.55 4.04
N ASP A 18 6.11 -10.83 5.22
CA ASP A 18 7.50 -10.60 5.58
C ASP A 18 8.27 -11.91 5.33
N HIS A 19 9.52 -11.80 4.85
CA HIS A 19 10.43 -12.93 4.64
C HIS A 19 9.90 -14.02 3.68
N ILE A 20 9.96 -13.73 2.37
CA ILE A 20 9.49 -14.63 1.31
C ILE A 20 10.65 -15.50 0.79
N THR A 21 10.41 -16.80 0.63
CA THR A 21 11.36 -17.78 0.07
C THR A 21 11.32 -17.84 -1.47
N ASP A 22 12.29 -18.48 -2.13
CA ASP A 22 12.33 -18.49 -3.60
C ASP A 22 11.25 -19.42 -4.15
N GLU A 23 11.02 -20.54 -3.46
CA GLU A 23 9.96 -21.50 -3.75
C GLU A 23 8.56 -20.86 -3.65
N GLU A 24 8.37 -19.96 -2.69
CA GLU A 24 7.14 -19.18 -2.55
C GLU A 24 6.97 -18.17 -3.68
N ILE A 25 8.05 -17.54 -4.15
CA ILE A 25 8.01 -16.62 -5.31
C ILE A 25 7.65 -17.39 -6.58
N ASP A 26 8.25 -18.57 -6.79
CA ASP A 26 7.93 -19.44 -7.94
C ASP A 26 6.45 -19.88 -7.89
N SER A 27 5.95 -20.27 -6.72
CA SER A 27 4.54 -20.60 -6.54
C SER A 27 3.63 -19.41 -6.79
N PHE A 28 4.04 -18.20 -6.38
CA PHE A 28 3.30 -16.98 -6.65
C PHE A 28 3.24 -16.69 -8.16
N GLU A 29 4.35 -16.81 -8.88
CA GLU A 29 4.39 -16.59 -10.33
C GLU A 29 3.44 -17.54 -11.07
N GLN A 30 3.46 -18.83 -10.73
CA GLN A 30 2.57 -19.82 -11.33
C GLN A 30 1.09 -19.53 -11.03
N ALA A 31 0.79 -19.10 -9.80
CA ALA A 31 -0.57 -18.72 -9.42
C ALA A 31 -1.04 -17.45 -10.15
N ALA A 32 -0.16 -16.45 -10.29
CA ALA A 32 -0.44 -15.20 -10.99
C ALA A 32 -0.70 -15.44 -12.49
N LYS A 33 0.11 -16.28 -13.14
CA LYS A 33 -0.09 -16.72 -14.53
C LYS A 33 -1.40 -17.49 -14.70
N SER A 34 -1.70 -18.42 -13.78
CA SER A 34 -2.96 -19.17 -13.80
C SER A 34 -4.17 -18.25 -13.65
N TRP A 35 -4.06 -17.24 -12.79
CA TRP A 35 -5.12 -16.25 -12.56
C TRP A 35 -5.41 -15.42 -13.81
N ILE A 36 -4.40 -14.90 -14.51
CA ILE A 36 -4.61 -14.10 -15.74
C ILE A 36 -5.12 -14.96 -16.90
N LEU A 37 -4.67 -16.21 -17.02
CA LEU A 37 -5.21 -17.15 -18.01
C LEU A 37 -6.70 -17.42 -17.76
N LYS A 38 -7.08 -17.55 -16.49
CA LYS A 38 -8.50 -17.72 -16.11
C LYS A 38 -9.31 -16.46 -16.37
N PHE A 39 -8.73 -15.29 -16.13
CA PHE A 39 -9.36 -14.01 -16.45
C PHE A 39 -9.70 -13.91 -17.95
N CYS A 40 -8.77 -14.33 -18.81
CA CYS A 40 -8.91 -14.33 -20.26
C CYS A 40 -9.51 -15.62 -20.86
N GLU A 41 -10.14 -16.48 -20.05
CA GLU A 41 -10.69 -17.75 -20.54
C GLU A 41 -11.73 -17.46 -21.64
N PRO A 42 -11.53 -17.92 -22.88
CA PRO A 42 -12.42 -17.61 -23.99
C PRO A 42 -13.76 -18.32 -23.84
N THR A 43 -14.78 -17.78 -24.50
CA THR A 43 -16.06 -18.51 -24.61
C THR A 43 -15.86 -19.74 -25.48
N VAL A 44 -16.15 -20.92 -24.94
CA VAL A 44 -16.05 -22.20 -25.64
C VAL A 44 -17.45 -22.70 -25.96
N GLY A 45 -17.67 -23.10 -27.21
CA GLY A 45 -18.95 -23.63 -27.69
C GLY A 45 -19.61 -22.74 -28.74
N LYS A 46 -20.54 -23.32 -29.51
CA LYS A 46 -21.32 -22.56 -30.50
C LYS A 46 -22.29 -21.63 -29.79
N SER A 47 -22.49 -20.43 -30.36
CA SER A 47 -23.49 -19.47 -29.90
C SER A 47 -24.85 -20.16 -29.75
N ASN A 48 -25.49 -19.99 -28.59
CA ASN A 48 -26.80 -20.58 -28.26
C ASN A 48 -26.83 -22.11 -28.15
N SER A 49 -25.67 -22.79 -28.00
CA SER A 49 -25.65 -24.21 -27.65
C SER A 49 -25.73 -24.43 -26.14
N THR A 50 -26.38 -25.52 -25.72
CA THR A 50 -26.47 -25.93 -24.30
C THR A 50 -25.10 -26.19 -23.65
N ASN A 51 -24.07 -26.48 -24.46
CA ASN A 51 -22.69 -26.71 -24.02
C ASN A 51 -21.82 -25.44 -24.06
N GLN A 52 -22.40 -24.25 -24.25
CA GLN A 52 -21.64 -23.01 -24.28
C GLN A 52 -21.12 -22.65 -22.88
N LYS A 53 -19.81 -22.75 -22.69
CA LYS A 53 -19.13 -22.22 -21.51
C LYS A 53 -18.71 -20.78 -21.80
N ARG A 54 -19.42 -19.83 -21.21
CA ARG A 54 -19.13 -18.41 -21.37
C ARG A 54 -17.76 -18.07 -20.78
N GLY A 55 -16.93 -17.40 -21.58
CA GLY A 55 -15.66 -16.82 -21.16
C GLY A 55 -15.87 -15.60 -20.26
N MET A 56 -14.80 -15.14 -19.64
CA MET A 56 -14.89 -14.06 -18.63
C MET A 56 -14.59 -12.69 -19.22
N PHE A 57 -13.35 -12.44 -19.63
CA PHE A 57 -12.90 -11.16 -20.19
C PHE A 57 -12.01 -11.39 -21.41
N ASN A 58 -11.86 -10.35 -22.23
CA ASN A 58 -10.97 -10.41 -23.38
C ASN A 58 -9.53 -10.09 -22.96
N PRO A 59 -8.51 -10.59 -23.69
CA PRO A 59 -7.12 -10.18 -23.49
C PRO A 59 -6.88 -8.66 -23.61
N THR A 60 -7.73 -7.95 -24.35
CA THR A 60 -7.69 -6.48 -24.46
C THR A 60 -8.13 -5.76 -23.19
N ASP A 61 -8.83 -6.45 -22.28
CA ASP A 61 -9.32 -5.90 -21.02
C ASP A 61 -8.26 -5.98 -19.90
N ILE A 62 -7.08 -6.53 -20.20
CA ILE A 62 -5.95 -6.58 -19.26
C ILE A 62 -5.42 -5.17 -19.03
N THR A 63 -5.51 -4.72 -17.78
CA THR A 63 -4.95 -3.42 -17.38
C THR A 63 -3.43 -3.48 -17.20
N PRO A 64 -2.72 -2.34 -17.28
CA PRO A 64 -1.28 -2.30 -17.00
C PRO A 64 -0.90 -2.89 -15.63
N TYR A 65 -1.73 -2.70 -14.60
CA TYR A 65 -1.48 -3.25 -13.27
C TYR A 65 -1.58 -4.77 -13.21
N MET A 66 -2.49 -5.38 -13.99
CA MET A 66 -2.58 -6.84 -14.10
C MET A 66 -1.37 -7.44 -14.82
N HIS A 67 -0.87 -6.74 -15.84
CA HIS A 67 0.36 -7.11 -16.53
C HIS A 67 1.56 -7.04 -15.58
N ILE A 68 1.72 -5.94 -14.84
CA ILE A 68 2.79 -5.78 -13.86
C ILE A 68 2.72 -6.89 -12.80
N LEU A 69 1.52 -7.15 -12.26
CA LEU A 69 1.30 -8.17 -11.22
C LEU A 69 1.79 -9.55 -11.65
N THR A 70 1.54 -9.94 -12.89
CA THR A 70 1.81 -11.31 -13.36
C THR A 70 3.18 -11.47 -14.01
N CYS A 71 3.71 -10.43 -14.67
CA CYS A 71 4.95 -10.51 -15.43
C CYS A 71 6.17 -9.94 -14.69
N HIS A 72 5.98 -8.91 -13.86
CA HIS A 72 7.10 -8.13 -13.29
C HIS A 72 7.24 -8.28 -11.79
N ILE A 73 6.15 -8.46 -11.05
CA ILE A 73 6.23 -8.63 -9.59
C ILE A 73 7.10 -9.84 -9.18
N PRO A 74 7.01 -11.04 -9.80
CA PRO A 74 7.90 -12.14 -9.44
C PRO A 74 9.39 -11.79 -9.62
N GLN A 75 9.74 -11.13 -10.73
CA GLN A 75 11.09 -10.65 -11.00
C GLN A 75 11.56 -9.66 -9.92
N PHE A 76 10.71 -8.71 -9.55
CA PHE A 76 11.00 -7.77 -8.47
C PHE A 76 11.18 -8.49 -7.13
N LEU A 77 10.36 -9.48 -6.81
CA LEU A 77 10.49 -10.23 -5.56
C LEU A 77 11.85 -10.92 -5.43
N HIS A 78 12.36 -11.55 -6.49
CA HIS A 78 13.73 -12.12 -6.46
C HIS A 78 14.81 -11.04 -6.28
N ILE A 79 14.70 -9.91 -6.98
CA ILE A 79 15.65 -8.79 -6.84
C ILE A 79 15.64 -8.27 -5.40
N LEU A 80 14.46 -8.06 -4.82
CA LEU A 80 14.31 -7.56 -3.47
C LEU A 80 14.85 -8.55 -2.44
N LYS A 81 14.54 -9.85 -2.61
CA LYS A 81 15.06 -10.92 -1.75
C LYS A 81 16.59 -10.95 -1.76
N SER A 82 17.22 -10.83 -2.93
CA SER A 82 18.69 -10.80 -3.06
C SER A 82 19.35 -9.63 -2.31
N LYS A 83 18.59 -8.60 -1.97
CA LYS A 83 19.02 -7.40 -1.26
C LYS A 83 18.55 -7.36 0.20
N ASP A 84 17.93 -8.43 0.69
CA ASP A 84 17.25 -8.47 2.00
C ASP A 84 16.22 -7.33 2.16
N LEU A 85 15.49 -7.05 1.08
CA LEU A 85 14.41 -6.05 1.05
C LEU A 85 13.06 -6.73 0.85
N GLN A 86 12.02 -6.10 1.38
CA GLN A 86 10.65 -6.55 1.27
C GLN A 86 9.86 -5.65 0.32
N PHE A 87 8.89 -6.23 -0.40
CA PHE A 87 8.05 -5.49 -1.33
C PHE A 87 7.31 -4.32 -0.68
N ARG A 88 6.83 -4.52 0.57
CA ARG A 88 6.13 -3.49 1.35
C ARG A 88 6.93 -2.21 1.61
N HIS A 89 8.27 -2.29 1.61
CA HIS A 89 9.13 -1.12 1.86
C HIS A 89 9.00 -0.06 0.76
N PHE A 90 8.55 -0.46 -0.44
CA PHE A 90 8.36 0.42 -1.58
C PHE A 90 6.92 0.94 -1.69
N SER A 91 6.09 0.72 -0.66
CA SER A 91 4.75 1.29 -0.62
C SER A 91 4.78 2.80 -0.40
N THR A 92 3.91 3.52 -1.12
CA THR A 92 3.68 4.95 -0.94
C THR A 92 2.70 5.26 0.20
N SER A 93 2.17 4.26 0.91
CA SER A 93 1.14 4.45 1.95
C SER A 93 1.58 5.39 3.05
N SER A 94 2.86 5.36 3.44
CA SER A 94 3.43 6.24 4.47
C SER A 94 3.43 7.70 4.01
N LEU A 95 3.69 7.96 2.73
CA LEU A 95 3.66 9.30 2.14
C LEU A 95 2.22 9.84 2.10
N GLU A 96 1.26 9.02 1.68
CA GLU A 96 -0.15 9.39 1.69
C GLU A 96 -0.66 9.68 3.11
N LYS A 97 -0.26 8.87 4.10
CA LYS A 97 -0.59 9.11 5.50
C LYS A 97 0.02 10.41 6.01
N LYS A 98 1.28 10.68 5.67
CA LYS A 98 1.97 11.94 6.02
C LYS A 98 1.24 13.13 5.41
N ASN A 99 0.91 13.08 4.12
CA ASN A 99 0.15 14.12 3.44
C ASN A 99 -1.22 14.35 4.11
N HIS A 100 -1.95 13.28 4.43
CA HIS A 100 -3.22 13.38 5.14
C HIS A 100 -3.07 14.05 6.51
N MET A 101 -2.03 13.71 7.29
CA MET A 101 -1.76 14.37 8.57
C MET A 101 -1.41 15.85 8.40
N HIS A 102 -0.63 16.20 7.38
CA HIS A 102 -0.27 17.58 7.09
C HIS A 102 -1.52 18.40 6.74
N VAL A 103 -2.38 17.88 5.86
CA VAL A 103 -3.67 18.50 5.53
C VAL A 103 -4.50 18.68 6.80
N ARG A 104 -4.64 17.64 7.62
CA ARG A 104 -5.47 17.71 8.84
C ARG A 104 -4.96 18.73 9.86
N ILE A 105 -3.66 18.77 10.12
CA ILE A 105 -3.06 19.58 11.19
C ILE A 105 -2.91 21.05 10.76
N PHE A 106 -2.44 21.29 9.53
CA PHE A 106 -2.03 22.63 9.10
C PHE A 106 -3.06 23.32 8.20
N PHE A 107 -3.90 22.55 7.50
CA PHE A 107 -4.88 23.11 6.56
C PHE A 107 -6.33 22.94 7.03
N GLY A 108 -6.62 21.89 7.83
CA GLY A 108 -7.96 21.60 8.34
C GLY A 108 -8.29 22.26 9.68
N ALA A 109 -7.29 22.59 10.51
CA ALA A 109 -7.51 23.09 11.87
C ALA A 109 -7.61 24.63 11.97
N THR A 110 -6.97 25.39 11.06
CA THR A 110 -7.05 26.86 11.02
C THR A 110 -6.64 27.32 9.64
N THR A 111 -7.33 28.33 9.08
CA THR A 111 -7.13 28.98 7.76
C THR A 111 -7.99 28.48 6.58
N MET A 112 -9.30 28.34 6.79
CA MET A 112 -10.28 28.41 5.69
C MET A 112 -10.43 29.86 5.11
N GLY A 113 -9.62 30.82 5.58
CA GLY A 113 -9.74 32.23 5.22
C GLY A 113 -8.41 32.95 4.90
N GLY A 114 -7.34 32.22 4.59
CA GLY A 114 -6.03 32.82 4.27
C GLY A 114 -5.42 33.53 5.47
N GLY A 115 -4.75 32.79 6.35
CA GLY A 115 -4.08 33.41 7.48
C GLY A 115 -2.94 34.31 7.02
N ASN A 116 -2.95 35.58 7.44
CA ASN A 116 -1.86 36.57 7.27
C ASN A 116 -0.64 36.25 8.15
N LYS A 117 -0.20 34.99 8.21
CA LYS A 117 1.06 34.64 8.88
C LYS A 117 2.22 35.06 7.98
N ALA A 118 3.24 35.66 8.60
CA ALA A 118 4.47 36.06 7.90
C ALA A 118 5.23 34.86 7.32
N ASN A 119 5.09 33.69 7.95
CA ASN A 119 5.74 32.45 7.53
C ASN A 119 4.78 31.56 6.74
N SER A 120 5.34 30.84 5.75
CA SER A 120 4.59 29.88 4.95
C SER A 120 4.19 28.64 5.76
N VAL A 121 3.13 27.95 5.33
CA VAL A 121 2.71 26.67 5.94
C VAL A 121 3.82 25.62 5.88
N VAL A 122 4.65 25.66 4.83
CA VAL A 122 5.82 24.78 4.70
C VAL A 122 6.82 25.02 5.85
N HIS A 123 7.04 26.28 6.24
CA HIS A 123 7.89 26.61 7.36
C HIS A 123 7.34 26.08 8.69
N ASP A 124 6.03 26.22 8.91
CA ASP A 124 5.35 25.68 10.10
C ASP A 124 5.46 24.15 10.18
N ILE A 125 5.31 23.45 9.04
CA ILE A 125 5.52 21.99 8.94
C ILE A 125 6.96 21.63 9.29
N LEU A 126 7.96 22.28 8.69
CA LEU A 126 9.37 22.00 8.94
C LEU A 126 9.75 22.18 10.41
N ILE A 127 9.28 23.26 11.05
CA ILE A 127 9.51 23.49 12.49
C ILE A 127 8.90 22.37 13.31
N TYR A 128 7.65 21.99 13.02
CA TYR A 128 6.96 20.94 13.76
C TYR A 128 7.69 19.60 13.64
N GLU A 129 8.06 19.19 12.42
CA GLU A 129 8.77 17.93 12.17
C GLU A 129 10.14 17.91 12.86
N ASN A 130 10.92 19.00 12.76
CA ASN A 130 12.22 19.10 13.42
C ASN A 130 12.11 19.01 14.95
N ARG A 131 11.08 19.61 15.55
CA ARG A 131 10.84 19.47 17.00
C ARG A 131 10.49 18.03 17.38
N GLN A 132 9.68 17.34 16.58
CA GLN A 132 9.35 15.93 16.84
C GLN A 132 10.59 15.03 16.76
N LEU A 133 11.48 15.28 15.80
CA LEU A 133 12.76 14.59 15.67
C LEU A 133 13.67 14.87 16.87
N TYR A 134 13.78 16.13 17.30
CA TYR A 134 14.57 16.49 18.47
C TYR A 134 14.12 15.73 19.72
N PHE A 135 12.82 15.71 20.01
CA PHE A 135 12.29 14.98 21.17
C PHE A 135 12.58 13.47 21.09
N LEU A 136 12.49 12.89 19.89
CA LEU A 136 12.78 11.47 19.67
C LEU A 136 14.27 11.15 19.85
N MET A 137 15.16 11.98 19.30
CA MET A 137 16.62 11.74 19.35
C MET A 137 17.22 11.97 20.74
N ASN A 138 16.58 12.81 21.57
CA ASN A 138 17.07 13.17 22.90
C ASN A 138 16.26 12.51 24.03
N ASP A 139 15.47 11.47 23.73
CA ASP A 139 14.60 10.76 24.70
C ASP A 139 13.79 11.70 25.61
N THR A 140 13.40 12.86 25.07
CA THR A 140 12.79 13.92 25.84
C THR A 140 11.26 13.73 25.79
N PRO A 141 10.56 13.73 26.94
CA PRO A 141 9.11 13.55 26.96
C PRO A 141 8.40 14.62 26.14
N LYS A 142 7.50 14.19 25.23
CA LYS A 142 6.69 15.09 24.41
C LYS A 142 5.60 15.84 25.21
N SER A 143 5.34 15.40 26.44
CA SER A 143 4.45 16.07 27.39
C SER A 143 5.05 16.02 28.80
N ILE A 144 4.85 17.11 29.55
CA ILE A 144 5.14 17.14 30.98
C ILE A 144 3.95 16.50 31.68
N VAL A 145 4.12 15.31 32.25
CA VAL A 145 3.17 14.78 33.23
C VAL A 145 3.40 15.56 34.52
N GLN A 146 2.60 16.59 34.78
CA GLN A 146 2.60 17.24 36.10
C GLN A 146 2.23 16.17 37.13
N LYS A 147 3.19 15.77 37.98
CA LYS A 147 2.86 15.03 39.20
C LYS A 147 2.07 15.98 40.09
N THR A 148 0.77 15.75 40.21
CA THR A 148 -0.05 16.41 41.23
C THR A 148 0.56 16.10 42.59
N ILE A 149 1.15 17.10 43.23
CA ILE A 149 1.63 16.98 44.61
C ILE A 149 0.37 16.93 45.48
N VAL A 150 0.01 15.74 45.97
CA VAL A 150 -1.00 15.61 47.01
C VAL A 150 -0.34 16.02 48.32
N LEU A 151 -0.77 17.16 48.87
CA LEU A 151 -0.42 17.56 50.23
C LEU A 151 -1.00 16.51 51.18
N LYS A 152 -0.14 15.85 51.97
CA LYS A 152 -0.60 14.99 53.06
C LYS A 152 -1.18 15.89 54.16
N GLU A 153 -2.41 15.56 54.55
CA GLU A 153 -3.12 16.12 55.71
C GLU A 153 -2.35 15.89 57.01
#